data_AF-A0A6B2EAY6-F1
#
_entry.id   AF-A0A6B2EAY6-F1
#
_cell.length_a   1.000
_cell.length_b   1.000
_cell.length_c   1.000
_cell.angle_alpha   90.00
_cell.angle_beta   90.00
_cell.angle_gamma   90.00
#
_symmetry.space_group_name_H-M   'P 1'
#
loop_
_entity.id
_entity.type
_entity.pdbx_description
1 polymer ?
#
loop_
_entity_poly.entity_id
_entity_poly.type
_entity_poly.pdbx_seq_one_letter_code
_entity_poly.pdbx_strand_id
1 'polypeptide(L)'
;MVDFLTIAGVLISFVGFISQAFCLTSSFAALWALYYSLTQVTQAFGDQADLLLLEAGALCLLLAPISDTRRETPTDRIGLLMIRWLLFRFMFVSGGVKLATSCAHWWSLTGLEHHFETLPLPTPLSWYAFHLPQHYNQLGMVFTNLSELLIPWLFLSPLLSMRTVAFYWHMFLQFHIIITGNYGFLNFLLVVLLFALLDDTHFQKHKKSDTKQKLSML
;
A
#
# COMPACT_ATOMS: atom_id res chain seq x y z
N MET A 1 -7.34 -10.14 28.06
CA MET A 1 -5.91 -10.32 27.73
C MET A 1 -5.59 -9.67 26.40
N VAL A 2 -6.33 -9.98 25.33
CA VAL A 2 -6.23 -9.32 24.01
C VAL A 2 -6.40 -7.79 24.11
N ASP A 3 -7.32 -7.31 24.94
CA ASP A 3 -7.54 -5.86 25.14
C ASP A 3 -6.30 -5.13 25.70
N PHE A 4 -5.52 -5.81 26.55
CA PHE A 4 -4.30 -5.22 27.10
C PHE A 4 -3.20 -5.12 26.03
N LEU A 5 -3.03 -6.16 25.21
CA LEU A 5 -2.07 -6.14 24.10
C LEU A 5 -2.42 -5.07 23.07
N THR A 6 -3.70 -4.93 22.74
CA THR A 6 -4.17 -3.92 21.77
C THR A 6 -3.98 -2.51 22.31
N ILE A 7 -4.35 -2.23 23.57
CA ILE A 7 -4.11 -0.92 24.19
C ILE A 7 -2.62 -0.60 24.24
N ALA A 8 -1.77 -1.56 24.61
CA ALA A 8 -0.33 -1.36 24.61
C ALA A 8 0.20 -1.03 23.21
N GLY A 9 -0.23 -1.75 22.18
CA GLY A 9 0.12 -1.46 20.79
C GLY A 9 -0.32 -0.07 20.34
N VAL A 10 -1.55 0.34 20.67
CA VAL A 10 -2.08 1.67 20.36
C VAL A 10 -1.25 2.77 21.02
N LEU A 11 -0.89 2.61 22.29
CA LEU A 11 -0.07 3.58 23.01
C LEU A 11 1.33 3.70 22.40
N ILE A 12 1.99 2.59 22.07
CA ILE A 12 3.32 2.61 21.45
C ILE A 12 3.27 3.28 20.07
N SER A 13 2.25 2.96 19.27
CA SER A 13 2.04 3.59 17.96
C SER A 13 1.80 5.10 18.08
N PHE A 14 0.99 5.52 19.05
CA PHE A 14 0.70 6.93 19.31
C PHE A 14 1.95 7.71 19.76
N VAL A 15 2.77 7.12 20.62
CA VAL A 15 4.04 7.73 21.06
C VAL A 15 5.01 7.86 19.88
N GLY A 16 5.13 6.85 19.04
CA GLY A 16 5.95 6.90 17.82
C GLY A 16 5.47 7.96 16.83
N PHE A 17 4.15 8.17 16.71
CA PHE A 17 3.57 9.22 15.86
C PHE A 17 3.88 10.63 16.37
N ILE A 18 3.84 10.85 17.69
CA ILE A 18 4.13 12.17 18.29
C ILE A 18 5.64 12.48 18.27
N SER A 19 6.48 11.48 18.52
CA SER A 19 7.90 11.69 18.69
C SER A 19 8.71 10.78 17.79
N GLN A 20 9.25 11.37 16.73
CA GLN A 20 10.14 10.70 15.78
C GLN A 20 11.39 10.10 16.46
N ALA A 21 11.80 10.62 17.63
CA ALA A 21 12.92 10.08 18.41
C ALA A 21 12.64 8.67 18.96
N PHE A 22 11.37 8.27 19.06
CA PHE A 22 10.96 6.94 19.49
C PHE A 22 10.71 5.97 18.31
N CYS A 23 10.89 6.39 17.05
CA CYS A 23 10.86 5.52 15.88
C CYS A 23 12.18 4.74 15.70
N LEU A 24 12.57 4.03 16.76
CA LEU A 24 13.75 3.16 16.79
C LEU A 24 13.37 1.73 16.42
N THR A 25 14.35 0.92 16.02
CA THR A 25 14.15 -0.51 15.75
C THR A 25 13.40 -1.22 16.90
N SER A 26 13.64 -0.85 18.16
CA SER A 26 12.98 -1.45 19.32
C SER A 26 11.47 -1.19 19.39
N SER A 27 10.99 -0.01 18.99
CA SER A 27 9.55 0.29 19.02
C SER A 27 8.83 -0.43 17.88
N PHE A 28 9.41 -0.48 16.69
CA PHE A 28 8.92 -1.31 15.59
C PHE A 28 8.94 -2.80 15.93
N ALA A 29 9.95 -3.27 16.67
CA ALA A 29 10.04 -4.67 17.12
C ALA A 29 8.91 -5.01 18.07
N ALA A 30 8.65 -4.13 19.05
CA ALA A 30 7.56 -4.29 19.99
C ALA A 30 6.21 -4.31 19.28
N LEU A 31 5.96 -3.34 18.37
CA LEU A 31 4.71 -3.28 17.59
C LEU A 31 4.51 -4.53 16.74
N TRP A 32 5.55 -4.98 16.04
CA TRP A 32 5.49 -6.18 15.21
C TRP A 32 5.22 -7.44 16.04
N ALA A 33 5.92 -7.61 17.16
CA ALA A 33 5.73 -8.76 18.04
C ALA A 33 4.33 -8.78 18.68
N LEU A 34 3.81 -7.62 19.09
CA LEU A 34 2.45 -7.48 19.61
C LEU A 34 1.42 -7.86 18.54
N TYR A 35 1.57 -7.35 17.31
CA TYR A 35 0.65 -7.68 16.22
C TYR A 35 0.72 -9.17 15.84
N TYR A 36 1.92 -9.73 15.74
CA TYR A 36 2.13 -11.15 15.46
C TYR A 36 1.50 -12.04 16.55
N SER A 37 1.65 -11.65 17.82
CA SER A 37 1.00 -12.35 18.93
C SER A 37 -0.53 -12.31 18.80
N LEU A 38 -1.10 -11.18 18.36
CA LEU A 38 -2.55 -11.06 18.14
C LEU A 38 -3.01 -12.00 17.03
N THR A 39 -2.35 -11.99 15.86
CA THR A 39 -2.72 -12.83 14.71
C THR A 39 -2.67 -14.31 15.05
N GLN A 40 -1.68 -14.74 15.84
CA GLN A 40 -1.55 -16.14 16.26
C GLN A 40 -2.66 -16.60 17.22
N VAL A 41 -3.06 -15.73 18.16
CA VAL A 41 -4.08 -16.06 19.17
C VAL A 41 -5.48 -16.05 18.58
N THR A 42 -5.75 -15.12 17.66
CA THR A 42 -7.12 -14.89 17.17
C THR A 42 -7.52 -15.78 16.01
N GLN A 43 -6.58 -16.38 15.25
CA GLN A 43 -6.75 -17.28 14.07
C GLN A 43 -7.69 -16.83 12.94
N ALA A 44 -8.62 -15.92 13.20
CA ALA A 44 -9.52 -15.27 12.26
C ALA A 44 -8.84 -14.12 11.48
N PHE A 45 -7.71 -13.60 11.97
CA PHE A 45 -6.91 -12.54 11.33
C PHE A 45 -5.78 -13.13 10.47
N GLY A 46 -6.06 -14.24 9.78
CA GLY A 46 -5.14 -14.89 8.84
C GLY A 46 -5.31 -14.38 7.41
N ASP A 47 -5.97 -13.24 7.22
CA ASP A 47 -6.31 -12.73 5.91
C ASP A 47 -5.09 -12.11 5.22
N GLN A 48 -5.20 -11.94 3.90
CA GLN A 48 -4.13 -11.38 3.07
C GLN A 48 -3.64 -10.00 3.58
N ALA A 49 -4.52 -9.23 4.23
CA ALA A 49 -4.19 -7.92 4.78
C ALA A 49 -3.27 -7.99 6.01
N ASP A 50 -3.52 -8.94 6.91
CA ASP A 50 -2.72 -9.15 8.12
C ASP A 50 -1.30 -9.59 7.79
N LEU A 51 -1.18 -10.50 6.81
CA LEU A 51 0.12 -10.97 6.33
C LEU A 51 0.95 -9.83 5.70
N LEU A 52 0.31 -8.97 4.89
CA LEU A 52 0.98 -7.82 4.30
C LEU A 52 1.47 -6.83 5.38
N LEU A 53 0.67 -6.60 6.43
CA LEU A 53 1.06 -5.71 7.52
C LEU A 53 2.26 -6.27 8.31
N LEU A 54 2.27 -7.58 8.58
CA LEU A 54 3.40 -8.25 9.22
C LEU A 54 4.67 -8.18 8.38
N GLU A 55 4.58 -8.38 7.06
CA GLU A 55 5.72 -8.26 6.17
C GLU A 55 6.23 -6.81 6.07
N ALA A 56 5.33 -5.84 5.94
CA ALA A 56 5.67 -4.43 5.95
C ALA A 56 6.33 -4.02 7.28
N GLY A 57 5.80 -4.47 8.42
CA GLY A 57 6.38 -4.23 9.74
C GLY A 57 7.77 -4.87 9.89
N ALA A 58 7.98 -6.07 9.35
CA ALA A 58 9.30 -6.71 9.32
C ALA A 58 10.31 -5.95 8.44
N LEU A 59 9.88 -5.34 7.34
CA LEU A 59 10.74 -4.45 6.55
C LEU A 59 11.05 -3.15 7.30
N CYS A 60 10.07 -2.56 8.00
CA CYS A 60 10.30 -1.38 8.83
C CYS A 60 11.33 -1.65 9.94
N LEU A 61 11.30 -2.86 10.52
CA LEU A 61 12.30 -3.33 11.48
C LEU A 61 13.73 -3.31 10.92
N LEU A 62 13.91 -3.78 9.68
CA LEU A 62 15.21 -3.78 9.02
C LEU A 62 15.68 -2.38 8.62
N LEU A 63 14.74 -1.50 8.30
CA LEU A 63 15.02 -0.15 7.81
C LEU A 63 15.19 0.89 8.93
N ALA A 64 14.63 0.62 10.11
CA ALA A 64 14.64 1.56 11.23
C ALA A 64 16.06 1.77 11.80
N PRO A 65 16.42 3.01 12.17
CA PRO A 65 17.70 3.29 12.79
C PRO A 65 17.81 2.64 14.18
N ILE A 66 18.98 2.03 14.45
CA ILE A 66 19.27 1.37 15.73
C ILE A 66 19.48 2.41 16.85
N SER A 67 19.87 3.64 16.52
CA SER A 67 20.12 4.72 17.48
C SER A 67 19.79 6.08 16.85
N ASP A 68 19.40 7.06 17.68
CA ASP A 68 19.07 8.45 17.30
C ASP A 68 20.28 9.25 16.78
N THR A 69 21.38 8.58 16.45
CA THR A 69 22.47 9.17 15.69
C THR A 69 22.01 9.42 14.26
N ARG A 70 21.35 10.57 14.05
CA ARG A 70 21.04 11.17 12.75
C ARG A 70 22.31 11.45 11.97
N ARG A 71 22.96 10.41 11.47
CA ARG A 71 23.74 10.54 10.25
C ARG A 71 22.74 10.44 9.12
N GLU A 72 22.78 11.42 8.22
CA GLU A 72 22.17 11.32 6.89
C GLU A 72 22.80 10.10 6.19
N THR A 73 22.29 8.91 6.51
CA THR A 73 22.63 7.73 5.75
C THR A 73 21.97 7.93 4.39
N PRO A 74 22.70 7.66 3.29
CA PRO A 74 22.09 7.72 1.96
C PRO A 74 20.82 6.87 2.00
N THR A 75 19.70 7.43 1.53
CA THR A 75 18.41 6.76 1.45
C THR A 75 18.62 5.29 1.13
N ASP A 76 18.24 4.39 2.04
CA ASP A 76 18.56 2.98 1.90
C ASP A 76 17.83 2.42 0.68
N ARG A 77 18.57 2.39 -0.43
CA ARG A 77 18.08 1.99 -1.74
C ARG A 77 17.60 0.54 -1.71
N ILE A 78 18.22 -0.28 -0.85
CA ILE A 78 17.87 -1.69 -0.69
C ILE A 78 16.54 -1.78 0.06
N GLY A 79 16.38 -1.08 1.18
CA GLY A 79 15.10 -1.02 1.91
C GLY A 79 13.94 -0.54 1.04
N LEU A 80 14.11 0.54 0.28
CA LEU A 80 13.09 1.01 -0.66
C LEU A 80 12.81 0.00 -1.78
N LEU A 81 13.84 -0.69 -2.28
CA LEU A 81 13.65 -1.75 -3.27
C LEU A 81 12.87 -2.93 -2.69
N MET A 82 13.10 -3.30 -1.43
CA MET A 82 12.35 -4.36 -0.74
C MET A 82 10.88 -3.99 -0.57
N ILE A 83 10.57 -2.74 -0.21
CA ILE A 83 9.18 -2.25 -0.12
C ILE A 83 8.51 -2.26 -1.50
N ARG A 84 9.24 -1.83 -2.55
CA ARG A 84 8.74 -1.87 -3.94
C ARG A 84 8.50 -3.30 -4.41
N TRP A 85 9.38 -4.23 -4.05
CA TRP A 85 9.23 -5.65 -4.33
C TRP A 85 8.01 -6.24 -3.60
N LEU A 86 7.80 -5.88 -2.33
CA LEU A 86 6.64 -6.30 -1.56
C LEU A 86 5.34 -5.85 -2.24
N LEU A 87 5.27 -4.57 -2.64
CA LEU A 87 4.14 -4.02 -3.40
C LEU A 87 3.93 -4.72 -4.74
N PHE A 88 5.01 -4.95 -5.49
CA PHE A 88 4.97 -5.66 -6.77
C PHE A 88 4.37 -7.05 -6.58
N ARG A 89 4.91 -7.82 -5.62
CA ARG A 89 4.47 -9.18 -5.32
C ARG A 89 3.01 -9.19 -4.89
N PHE A 90 2.60 -8.26 -4.02
CA PHE A 90 1.23 -8.17 -3.54
C PHE A 90 0.23 -7.93 -4.69
N MET A 91 0.49 -6.92 -5.54
CA MET A 91 -0.38 -6.60 -6.68
C MET A 91 -0.41 -7.73 -7.70
N PHE A 92 0.76 -8.29 -8.04
CA PHE A 92 0.88 -9.34 -9.04
C PHE A 92 0.20 -10.64 -8.59
N VAL A 93 0.34 -11.03 -7.31
CA VAL A 93 -0.35 -12.20 -6.77
C VAL A 93 -1.86 -11.97 -6.73
N SER A 94 -2.31 -10.78 -6.35
CA SER A 94 -3.75 -10.43 -6.33
C SER A 94 -4.39 -10.57 -7.72
N GLY A 95 -3.76 -10.03 -8.77
CA GLY A 95 -4.24 -10.18 -10.14
C GLY A 95 -4.03 -11.59 -10.70
N GLY A 96 -2.92 -12.24 -10.33
CA GLY A 96 -2.57 -13.59 -10.80
C GLY A 96 -3.58 -14.65 -10.35
N VAL A 97 -4.04 -14.59 -9.09
CA VAL A 97 -5.05 -15.52 -8.58
C VAL A 97 -6.40 -15.34 -9.29
N LYS A 98 -6.77 -14.11 -9.65
CA LYS A 98 -8.00 -13.85 -10.42
C LYS A 98 -7.99 -14.55 -11.78
N LEU A 99 -6.86 -14.50 -12.49
CA LEU A 99 -6.73 -15.18 -13.79
C LEU A 99 -6.48 -16.69 -13.68
N ALA A 100 -5.75 -17.11 -12.65
CA ALA A 100 -5.44 -18.53 -12.40
C ALA A 100 -6.67 -19.31 -11.93
N THR A 101 -7.63 -18.64 -11.30
CA THR A 101 -8.93 -19.24 -11.02
C THR A 101 -9.67 -19.40 -12.34
N SER A 102 -9.89 -20.63 -12.81
CA SER A 102 -10.61 -20.96 -14.05
C SER A 102 -12.10 -20.59 -14.05
N CYS A 103 -12.49 -19.58 -13.27
CA CYS A 103 -13.84 -19.05 -13.23
C CYS A 103 -14.09 -18.22 -14.49
N ALA A 104 -15.14 -18.58 -15.23
CA ALA A 104 -15.49 -17.95 -16.51
C ALA A 104 -15.72 -16.43 -16.39
N HIS A 105 -16.05 -15.92 -15.20
CA HIS A 105 -16.35 -14.50 -14.95
C HIS A 105 -15.14 -13.57 -15.09
N TRP A 106 -13.93 -14.04 -14.77
CA TRP A 106 -12.71 -13.22 -14.91
C TRP A 106 -12.28 -13.08 -16.37
N TRP A 107 -12.49 -14.13 -17.17
CA TRP A 107 -12.20 -14.15 -18.60
C TRP A 107 -13.27 -13.46 -19.46
N SER A 108 -14.52 -13.44 -18.99
CA SER A 108 -15.65 -12.76 -19.65
C SER A 108 -15.84 -11.29 -19.22
N LEU A 109 -14.91 -10.76 -18.42
CA LEU A 109 -14.93 -9.37 -17.91
C LEU A 109 -16.13 -9.01 -17.02
N THR A 110 -16.95 -9.97 -16.61
CA THR A 110 -18.08 -9.75 -15.69
C THR A 110 -17.69 -9.90 -14.22
N GLY A 111 -16.44 -10.24 -13.93
CA GLY A 111 -15.97 -10.47 -12.55
C GLY A 111 -16.20 -9.29 -11.61
N LEU A 112 -16.17 -8.05 -12.11
CA LEU A 112 -16.38 -6.86 -11.27
C LEU A 112 -17.84 -6.71 -10.81
N GLU A 113 -18.82 -7.16 -11.60
CA GLU A 113 -20.24 -7.14 -11.21
C GLU A 113 -20.49 -8.08 -10.05
N HIS A 114 -20.00 -9.31 -10.18
CA HIS A 114 -20.10 -10.31 -9.13
C HIS A 114 -19.29 -9.92 -7.88
N HIS A 115 -18.20 -9.18 -8.08
CA HIS A 115 -17.42 -8.62 -6.98
C HIS A 115 -18.26 -7.66 -6.12
N PHE A 116 -19.01 -6.74 -6.73
CA PHE A 116 -19.87 -5.82 -5.98
C PHE A 116 -21.00 -6.51 -5.22
N GLU A 117 -21.54 -7.64 -5.72
CA GLU A 117 -22.54 -8.44 -5.02
C GLU A 117 -22.00 -9.14 -3.77
N THR A 118 -20.75 -9.58 -3.84
CA THR A 118 -20.11 -10.43 -2.83
C THR A 118 -19.15 -9.67 -1.92
N LEU A 119 -19.13 -8.34 -2.01
CA LEU A 119 -18.29 -7.49 -1.17
C LEU A 119 -18.61 -7.75 0.32
N PRO A 120 -17.59 -7.99 1.17
CA PRO A 120 -17.80 -8.23 2.59
C PRO A 120 -18.30 -6.99 3.33
N LEU A 121 -17.89 -5.79 2.89
CA LEU A 121 -18.28 -4.50 3.47
C LEU A 121 -18.60 -3.50 2.33
N PRO A 122 -19.80 -3.59 1.73
CA PRO A 122 -20.21 -2.69 0.67
C PRO A 122 -20.48 -1.30 1.22
N THR A 123 -20.01 -0.29 0.50
CA THR A 123 -20.40 1.10 0.73
C THR A 123 -21.71 1.39 0.00
N PRO A 124 -22.43 2.48 0.33
CA PRO A 124 -23.61 2.88 -0.44
C PRO A 124 -23.32 3.07 -1.94
N LEU A 125 -22.07 3.40 -2.29
CA LEU A 125 -21.64 3.57 -3.67
C LEU A 125 -21.41 2.25 -4.40
N SER A 126 -21.15 1.14 -3.68
CA SER A 126 -21.12 -0.21 -4.27
C SER A 126 -22.45 -0.55 -4.93
N TRP A 127 -23.57 -0.14 -4.33
CA TRP A 127 -24.90 -0.38 -4.89
C TRP A 127 -25.08 0.35 -6.22
N TYR A 128 -24.65 1.61 -6.32
CA TYR A 128 -24.68 2.35 -7.58
C TYR A 128 -23.71 1.76 -8.61
N ALA A 129 -22.53 1.31 -8.17
CA ALA A 129 -21.54 0.70 -9.04
C ALA A 129 -22.05 -0.62 -9.65
N PHE A 130 -22.79 -1.41 -8.86
CA PHE A 130 -23.47 -2.60 -9.35
C PHE A 130 -24.50 -2.32 -10.45
N HIS A 131 -25.22 -1.20 -10.35
CA HIS A 131 -26.24 -0.81 -11.34
C HIS A 131 -25.69 -0.07 -12.56
N LEU A 132 -24.36 0.13 -12.65
CA LEU A 132 -23.76 0.71 -13.85
C LEU A 132 -23.99 -0.19 -15.07
N PRO A 133 -24.09 0.39 -16.28
CA PRO A 133 -24.18 -0.42 -17.50
C PRO A 133 -22.99 -1.37 -17.60
N GLN A 134 -23.25 -2.59 -18.09
CA GLN A 134 -22.26 -3.68 -18.16
C GLN A 134 -20.91 -3.26 -18.76
N HIS A 135 -20.92 -2.40 -19.79
CA HIS A 135 -19.71 -1.90 -20.43
C HIS A 135 -18.78 -1.11 -19.46
N TYR A 136 -19.34 -0.37 -18.51
CA TYR A 136 -18.54 0.35 -17.51
C TYR A 136 -17.87 -0.62 -16.53
N ASN A 137 -18.58 -1.66 -16.09
CA ASN A 137 -18.01 -2.68 -15.22
C ASN A 137 -16.92 -3.50 -15.93
N GLN A 138 -17.12 -3.81 -17.21
CA GLN A 138 -16.11 -4.46 -18.05
C GLN A 138 -14.85 -3.59 -18.19
N LEU A 139 -15.00 -2.28 -18.45
CA LEU A 139 -13.88 -1.35 -18.51
C LEU A 139 -13.14 -1.25 -17.16
N GLY A 140 -13.88 -1.21 -16.05
CA GLY A 140 -13.31 -1.24 -14.70
C GLY A 140 -12.53 -2.53 -14.43
N MET A 141 -13.03 -3.67 -14.92
CA MET A 141 -12.35 -4.96 -14.83
C MET A 141 -11.01 -4.93 -15.60
N VAL A 142 -11.02 -4.47 -16.85
CA VAL A 142 -9.79 -4.28 -17.64
C VAL A 142 -8.81 -3.38 -16.91
N PHE A 143 -9.28 -2.25 -16.40
CA PHE A 143 -8.45 -1.30 -15.65
C PHE A 143 -7.81 -1.95 -14.42
N THR A 144 -8.59 -2.74 -13.66
CA THR A 144 -8.12 -3.43 -12.46
C THR A 144 -7.08 -4.49 -12.81
N ASN A 145 -7.35 -5.34 -13.80
CA ASN A 145 -6.39 -6.35 -14.25
C ASN A 145 -5.10 -5.72 -14.80
N LEU A 146 -5.21 -4.62 -15.53
CA LEU A 146 -4.07 -3.86 -16.03
C LEU A 146 -3.23 -3.31 -14.87
N SER A 147 -3.92 -2.75 -13.86
CA SER A 147 -3.29 -2.19 -12.66
C SER A 147 -2.58 -3.23 -11.81
N GLU A 148 -3.09 -4.47 -11.74
CA GLU A 148 -2.54 -5.54 -10.92
C GLU A 148 -1.48 -6.37 -11.64
N LEU A 149 -1.49 -6.44 -12.98
CA LEU A 149 -0.59 -7.31 -13.75
C LEU A 149 0.49 -6.58 -14.53
N LEU A 150 0.17 -5.44 -15.16
CA LEU A 150 1.13 -4.71 -16.01
C LEU A 150 1.77 -3.54 -15.27
N ILE A 151 0.99 -2.71 -14.59
CA ILE A 151 1.53 -1.53 -13.90
C ILE A 151 2.54 -1.88 -12.79
N PRO A 152 2.46 -3.00 -12.04
CA PRO A 152 3.43 -3.24 -10.97
C PRO A 152 4.86 -3.42 -11.48
N TRP A 153 5.05 -3.82 -12.76
CA TRP A 153 6.39 -3.85 -13.36
C TRP A 153 7.08 -2.48 -13.37
N LEU A 154 6.30 -1.39 -13.42
CA LEU A 154 6.84 -0.03 -13.32
C LEU A 154 7.38 0.27 -11.93
N PHE A 155 6.97 -0.46 -10.88
CA PHE A 155 7.47 -0.26 -9.51
C PHE A 155 8.96 -0.58 -9.40
N LEU A 156 9.41 -1.59 -10.16
CA LEU A 156 10.80 -2.03 -10.22
C LEU A 156 11.64 -1.21 -11.21
N SER A 157 11.01 -0.28 -11.95
CA SER A 157 11.73 0.53 -12.92
C SER A 157 12.73 1.49 -12.25
N PRO A 158 13.95 1.63 -12.79
CA PRO A 158 14.93 2.59 -12.27
C PRO A 158 14.53 4.05 -12.57
N LEU A 159 13.65 4.25 -13.55
CA LEU A 159 13.21 5.56 -14.03
C LEU A 159 12.15 6.17 -13.10
N LEU A 160 12.47 7.33 -12.50
CA LEU A 160 11.56 8.03 -11.59
C LEU A 160 10.21 8.37 -12.26
N SER A 161 10.21 8.82 -13.51
CA SER A 161 8.98 9.19 -14.21
C SER A 161 7.99 8.02 -14.33
N MET A 162 8.49 6.81 -14.60
CA MET A 162 7.65 5.61 -14.69
C MET A 162 7.08 5.24 -13.33
N ARG A 163 7.88 5.34 -12.26
CA ARG A 163 7.41 5.13 -10.89
C ARG A 163 6.35 6.16 -10.48
N THR A 164 6.52 7.42 -10.84
CA THR A 164 5.53 8.48 -10.55
C THR A 164 4.20 8.21 -11.26
N VAL A 165 4.22 7.76 -12.51
CA VAL A 165 3.00 7.35 -13.23
C VAL A 165 2.34 6.17 -12.50
N ALA A 166 3.12 5.15 -12.12
CA ALA A 166 2.60 3.99 -11.41
C ALA A 166 2.00 4.33 -10.03
N PHE A 167 2.61 5.30 -9.33
CA PHE A 167 2.08 5.87 -8.08
C PHE A 167 0.71 6.49 -8.28
N TYR A 168 0.58 7.45 -9.21
CA TYR A 168 -0.71 8.12 -9.43
C TYR A 168 -1.79 7.16 -9.94
N TRP A 169 -1.42 6.22 -10.81
CA TRP A 169 -2.32 5.17 -11.29
C TRP A 169 -2.89 4.34 -10.14
N HIS A 170 -2.03 3.87 -9.22
CA HIS A 170 -2.46 3.07 -8.09
C HIS A 170 -3.16 3.89 -7.01
N MET A 171 -2.76 5.15 -6.80
CA MET A 171 -3.50 6.05 -5.91
C MET A 171 -4.94 6.21 -6.38
N PHE A 172 -5.15 6.42 -7.69
CA PHE A 172 -6.49 6.49 -8.27
C PHE A 172 -7.28 5.19 -8.04
N LEU A 173 -6.66 4.03 -8.26
CA LEU A 173 -7.28 2.74 -7.98
C LEU A 173 -7.68 2.60 -6.49
N GLN A 174 -6.78 2.91 -5.56
CA GLN A 174 -7.05 2.82 -4.11
C GLN A 174 -8.18 3.75 -3.69
N PHE A 175 -8.23 4.98 -4.20
CA PHE A 175 -9.36 5.88 -3.94
C PHE A 175 -10.68 5.32 -4.46
N HIS A 176 -10.69 4.76 -5.67
CA HIS A 176 -11.89 4.15 -6.22
C HIS A 176 -12.35 2.99 -5.33
N ILE A 177 -11.42 2.10 -4.96
CA ILE A 177 -11.68 0.97 -4.07
C ILE A 177 -12.29 1.46 -2.75
N ILE A 178 -11.67 2.42 -2.06
CA ILE A 178 -12.17 2.98 -0.78
C ILE A 178 -13.61 3.50 -0.92
N ILE A 179 -13.92 4.17 -2.04
CA ILE A 179 -15.25 4.71 -2.29
C ILE A 179 -16.26 3.59 -2.56
N THR A 180 -15.87 2.56 -3.32
CA THR A 180 -16.76 1.48 -3.75
C THR A 180 -16.76 0.26 -2.82
N GLY A 181 -15.93 0.21 -1.78
CA GLY A 181 -15.82 -0.94 -0.88
C GLY A 181 -14.83 -0.70 0.25
N ASN A 182 -15.14 -1.20 1.45
CA ASN A 182 -14.29 -1.00 2.61
C ASN A 182 -13.44 -2.24 2.91
N TYR A 183 -12.13 -2.15 2.66
CA TYR A 183 -11.15 -3.19 3.01
C TYR A 183 -10.40 -2.91 4.32
N GLY A 184 -10.99 -2.08 5.18
CA GLY A 184 -10.41 -1.69 6.47
C GLY A 184 -9.05 -1.03 6.31
N PHE A 185 -8.07 -1.52 7.07
CA PHE A 185 -6.72 -0.95 7.09
C PHE A 185 -5.90 -1.27 5.83
N LEU A 186 -6.29 -2.26 5.01
CA LEU A 186 -5.54 -2.67 3.82
C LEU A 186 -5.37 -1.52 2.82
N ASN A 187 -6.45 -0.80 2.55
CA ASN A 187 -6.45 0.34 1.63
C ASN A 187 -5.44 1.41 2.08
N PHE A 188 -5.46 1.74 3.37
CA PHE A 188 -4.55 2.74 3.95
C PHE A 188 -3.10 2.25 3.95
N LEU A 189 -2.88 0.97 4.27
CA LEU A 189 -1.56 0.35 4.24
C LEU A 189 -0.96 0.41 2.83
N LEU A 190 -1.74 0.09 1.80
CA LEU A 190 -1.30 0.19 0.41
C LEU A 190 -0.98 1.63 0.03
N VAL A 191 -1.81 2.60 0.41
CA VAL A 191 -1.52 4.03 0.19
C VAL A 191 -0.20 4.44 0.84
N VAL A 192 0.05 4.05 2.09
CA VAL A 192 1.31 4.34 2.80
C VAL A 192 2.50 3.70 2.08
N LEU A 193 2.40 2.43 1.69
CA LEU A 193 3.46 1.73 0.97
C LEU A 193 3.74 2.35 -0.40
N LEU A 194 2.71 2.84 -1.11
CA LEU A 194 2.87 3.49 -2.42
C LEU A 194 3.76 4.72 -2.34
N PHE A 195 3.85 5.43 -1.21
CA PHE A 195 4.79 6.54 -1.06
C PHE A 195 6.25 6.12 -1.23
N ALA A 196 6.61 4.84 -1.03
CA ALA A 196 7.97 4.35 -1.30
C ALA A 196 8.37 4.36 -2.79
N LEU A 197 7.41 4.55 -3.70
CA LEU A 197 7.70 4.79 -5.13
C LEU A 197 8.19 6.22 -5.39
N LEU A 198 7.73 7.18 -4.59
CA LEU A 198 8.19 8.56 -4.65
C LEU A 198 9.59 8.62 -4.02
N ASP A 199 10.49 9.33 -4.70
CA ASP A 199 11.84 9.56 -4.22
C ASP A 199 11.93 11.02 -3.74
N ASP A 200 12.74 11.30 -2.72
CA ASP A 200 12.92 12.65 -2.15
C ASP A 200 13.42 13.65 -3.21
N THR A 201 14.03 13.13 -4.27
CA THR A 201 14.48 13.88 -5.44
C THR A 201 13.34 14.59 -6.18
N HIS A 202 12.09 14.12 -6.08
CA HIS A 202 10.92 14.77 -6.68
C HIS A 202 10.66 16.15 -6.07
N PHE A 203 10.79 16.27 -4.75
CA PHE A 203 10.66 17.55 -4.03
C PHE A 203 11.89 18.44 -4.21
N GLN A 204 13.09 17.86 -4.30
CA GLN A 204 14.32 18.64 -4.50
C GLN A 204 14.44 19.24 -5.92
N LYS A 205 13.92 18.57 -6.96
CA LYS A 205 13.92 19.08 -8.34
C LYS A 205 13.07 20.35 -8.48
N HIS A 206 11.88 20.39 -7.86
CA HIS A 206 11.03 21.59 -7.84
C HIS A 206 11.75 22.77 -7.17
N LYS A 207 12.38 22.54 -6.01
CA LYS A 207 13.10 23.57 -5.25
C LYS A 207 14.28 24.18 -6.03
N LYS A 208 15.03 23.36 -6.79
CA LYS A 208 16.12 23.85 -7.65
C LYS A 208 15.63 24.63 -8.87
N SER A 209 14.48 24.26 -9.44
CA SER A 209 13.86 24.98 -10.57
C SER A 209 13.42 26.39 -10.17
N ASP A 210 12.72 26.53 -9.03
CA ASP A 210 12.28 27.83 -8.51
C ASP A 210 13.45 28.74 -8.14
N THR A 211 14.54 28.17 -7.61
CA THR A 211 15.73 28.94 -7.24
C THR A 211 16.48 29.46 -8.47
N LYS A 212 16.58 28.64 -9.54
CA LYS A 212 17.17 29.06 -10.82
C LYS A 212 16.36 30.18 -11.49
N GLN A 213 15.05 30.09 -11.43
CA GLN A 213 14.14 31.05 -12.05
C GLN A 213 14.14 32.41 -11.32
N LYS A 214 14.32 32.42 -9.99
CA LYS A 214 14.52 33.66 -9.22
C LYS A 214 15.87 34.34 -9.49
N LEU A 215 16.94 33.57 -9.73
CA LEU A 215 18.27 34.11 -10.02
C LEU A 215 18.42 34.68 -11.45
N SER A 216 17.58 34.27 -12.40
CA SER A 216 17.56 34.83 -13.76
C SER A 216 16.73 36.11 -13.92
N MET A 217 16.04 36.53 -12.86
CA MET A 217 15.23 37.77 -12.82
C MET A 217 15.92 38.92 -12.06
N LEU A 218 17.12 38.69 -11.54
CA LEU A 218 18.03 39.69 -10.94
C LEU A 218 19.16 39.99 -11.91
#